data_AF-A0A954JH49-F1
#
_entry.id   AF-A0A954JH49-F1
#
_cell.length_a   1.000
_cell.length_b   1.000
_cell.length_c   1.000
_cell.angle_alpha   90.00
_cell.angle_beta   90.00
_cell.angle_gamma   90.00
#
_symmetry.space_group_name_H-M   'P 1'
#
loop_
_entity.id
_entity.type
_entity.pdbx_description
1 polymer ?
#
loop_
_entity_poly.entity_id
_entity_poly.type
_entity_poly.pdbx_seq_one_letter_code
_entity_poly.pdbx_strand_id
1 'polypeptide(L)'
;MDQLQLVASTAFGLESVVSRELQELGYEPLGREDGRILFEGPPSAICRTNMWLRSCDRIGLVIGNFTARDFDELFDQIAELPWEEWIGVDDQFPVTANVVRSSIRSAVNTQKMVKRAIVERLRKKYTRHWFQESGAEYRVNCDILRDDVLLTIDTTGPGLHKRGYRRDAGEAPLRETLAAALVQLSYWQPGRFLIDPFCGSGTIPIEAAMMGRKLAPGRNRVFTAMDWRNISQDLWKEAQTEARDLALPKLPGQVSGSDIDKRAITQAWRNANDAGVGGDLQFSVRDFVEMPSNRDYGIMIANPPY
;
A
#
# COMPACT_ATOMS: atom_id res chain seq x y z
N MET A 1 -18.81 -15.74 3.23
CA MET A 1 -17.82 -15.64 2.15
C MET A 1 -16.51 -16.06 2.75
N ASP A 2 -16.06 -17.27 2.44
CA ASP A 2 -14.91 -17.86 3.14
C ASP A 2 -13.57 -17.44 2.51
N GLN A 3 -13.60 -16.98 1.25
CA GLN A 3 -12.45 -16.46 0.51
C GLN A 3 -12.88 -15.25 -0.33
N LEU A 4 -12.04 -14.23 -0.35
CA LEU A 4 -12.15 -13.01 -1.13
C LEU A 4 -10.99 -12.97 -2.13
N GLN A 5 -11.25 -12.50 -3.34
CA GLN A 5 -10.19 -12.18 -4.28
C GLN A 5 -9.70 -10.75 -4.03
N LEU A 6 -8.39 -10.60 -3.85
CA LEU A 6 -7.75 -9.33 -3.52
C LEU A 6 -6.63 -9.03 -4.53
N VAL A 7 -6.30 -7.75 -4.65
CA VAL A 7 -5.17 -7.28 -5.44
C VAL A 7 -4.28 -6.37 -4.61
N ALA A 8 -2.97 -6.63 -4.69
CA ALA A 8 -1.94 -5.74 -4.17
C ALA A 8 -1.32 -4.98 -5.35
N SER A 9 -1.52 -3.66 -5.43
CA SER A 9 -0.86 -2.83 -6.43
C SER A 9 0.54 -2.44 -5.96
N THR A 10 1.46 -2.24 -6.90
CA THR A 10 2.84 -1.84 -6.60
C THR A 10 3.48 -1.13 -7.79
N ALA A 11 4.63 -0.50 -7.55
CA ALA A 11 5.44 0.05 -8.63
C ALA A 11 6.02 -1.07 -9.51
N PHE A 12 6.15 -0.81 -10.81
CA PHE A 12 6.75 -1.76 -11.74
C PHE A 12 8.13 -2.21 -11.27
N GLY A 13 8.37 -3.52 -11.29
CA GLY A 13 9.60 -4.17 -10.86
C GLY A 13 9.61 -4.59 -9.38
N LEU A 14 8.64 -4.17 -8.57
CA LEU A 14 8.52 -4.56 -7.16
C LEU A 14 7.55 -5.73 -6.93
N GLU A 15 6.97 -6.31 -7.98
CA GLU A 15 5.97 -7.37 -7.89
C GLU A 15 6.52 -8.61 -7.16
N SER A 16 7.79 -8.93 -7.40
CA SER A 16 8.47 -10.04 -6.73
C SER A 16 8.70 -9.78 -5.24
N VAL A 17 8.94 -8.53 -4.84
CA VAL A 17 9.10 -8.13 -3.44
C VAL A 17 7.77 -8.28 -2.71
N VAL A 18 6.70 -7.70 -3.25
CA VAL A 18 5.35 -7.78 -2.66
C VAL A 18 4.82 -9.21 -2.65
N SER A 19 5.13 -10.02 -3.68
CA SER A 19 4.78 -11.44 -3.68
C SER A 19 5.40 -12.19 -2.49
N ARG A 20 6.66 -11.89 -2.14
CA ARG A 20 7.30 -12.50 -0.96
C ARG A 20 6.65 -12.03 0.34
N GLU A 21 6.32 -10.73 0.45
CA GLU A 21 5.59 -10.21 1.62
C GLU A 21 4.23 -10.90 1.81
N LEU A 22 3.49 -11.15 0.72
CA LEU A 22 2.22 -11.90 0.76
C LEU A 22 2.44 -13.34 1.25
N GLN A 23 3.46 -14.03 0.73
CA GLN A 23 3.79 -15.40 1.13
C GLN A 23 4.23 -15.47 2.60
N GLU A 24 5.00 -14.50 3.09
CA GLU A 24 5.37 -14.40 4.51
C GLU A 24 4.14 -14.20 5.43
N LEU A 25 3.07 -13.59 4.93
CA LEU A 25 1.79 -13.48 5.63
C LEU A 25 0.90 -14.73 5.50
N GLY A 26 1.30 -15.70 4.65
CA GLY A 26 0.59 -16.94 4.39
C GLY A 26 -0.42 -16.88 3.24
N TYR A 27 -0.30 -15.90 2.34
CA TYR A 27 -1.16 -15.76 1.16
C TYR A 27 -0.38 -16.09 -0.11
N GLU A 28 -0.88 -17.04 -0.90
CA GLU A 28 -0.26 -17.42 -2.17
C GLU A 28 -0.71 -16.50 -3.31
N PRO A 29 0.23 -15.90 -4.07
CA PRO A 29 -0.09 -15.19 -5.29
C PRO A 29 -0.72 -16.10 -6.35
N LEU A 30 -1.85 -15.68 -6.92
CA LEU A 30 -2.51 -16.36 -8.03
C LEU A 30 -1.90 -16.02 -9.39
N GLY A 31 -1.13 -14.94 -9.46
CA GLY A 31 -0.48 -14.47 -10.68
C GLY A 31 0.23 -13.15 -10.46
N ARG A 32 1.25 -12.90 -11.28
CA ARG A 32 1.93 -11.60 -11.36
C ARG A 32 1.58 -10.96 -12.68
N GLU A 33 1.04 -9.77 -12.60
CA GLU A 33 0.84 -8.89 -13.74
C GLU A 33 1.65 -7.61 -13.52
N ASP A 34 1.96 -6.88 -14.58
CA ASP A 34 2.75 -5.65 -14.47
C ASP A 34 2.06 -4.69 -13.47
N GLY A 35 2.74 -4.36 -12.36
CA GLY A 35 2.26 -3.43 -11.34
C GLY A 35 1.19 -3.98 -10.36
N ARG A 36 0.83 -5.26 -10.41
CA ARG A 36 -0.16 -5.85 -9.49
C ARG A 36 -0.01 -7.35 -9.25
N ILE A 37 -0.44 -7.79 -8.06
CA ILE A 37 -0.44 -9.20 -7.65
C ILE A 37 -1.85 -9.56 -7.20
N LEU A 38 -2.47 -10.55 -7.85
CA LEU A 38 -3.73 -11.13 -7.42
C LEU A 38 -3.48 -12.24 -6.39
N PHE A 39 -4.32 -12.33 -5.37
CA PHE A 39 -4.28 -13.37 -4.35
C PHE A 39 -5.67 -13.59 -3.75
N GLU A 40 -5.84 -14.69 -3.03
CA GLU A 40 -7.07 -15.00 -2.30
C GLU A 40 -6.80 -15.04 -0.79
N GLY A 41 -7.82 -14.69 -0.01
CA GLY A 41 -7.76 -14.81 1.44
C GLY A 41 -9.11 -14.57 2.11
N PRO A 42 -9.27 -14.97 3.39
CA PRO A 42 -10.46 -14.65 4.17
C PRO A 42 -10.61 -13.13 4.37
N PRO A 43 -11.74 -12.64 4.89
CA PRO A 43 -11.92 -11.20 5.20
C PRO A 43 -10.80 -10.59 6.07
N SER A 44 -10.18 -11.38 6.95
CA SER A 44 -9.03 -10.94 7.76
C SER A 44 -7.78 -10.62 6.93
N ALA A 45 -7.69 -11.12 5.69
CA ALA A 45 -6.61 -10.80 4.76
C ALA A 45 -6.61 -9.31 4.38
N ILE A 46 -7.77 -8.66 4.28
CA ILE A 46 -7.85 -7.20 4.07
C ILE A 46 -7.15 -6.48 5.22
N CYS A 47 -7.45 -6.87 6.46
CA CYS A 47 -6.88 -6.25 7.66
C CYS A 47 -5.37 -6.48 7.74
N ARG A 48 -4.93 -7.74 7.59
CA ARG A 48 -3.52 -8.13 7.72
C ARG A 48 -2.65 -7.53 6.62
N THR A 49 -3.09 -7.55 5.36
CA THR A 49 -2.29 -7.02 4.25
C THR A 49 -2.16 -5.49 4.29
N ASN A 50 -3.22 -4.75 4.64
CA ASN A 50 -3.12 -3.32 4.91
C ASN A 50 -2.19 -2.99 6.09
N MET A 51 -2.20 -3.84 7.12
CA MET A 51 -1.37 -3.65 8.31
C MET A 51 0.13 -3.88 8.02
N TRP A 52 0.45 -4.92 7.24
CA TRP A 52 1.80 -5.50 7.20
C TRP A 52 2.61 -5.24 5.93
N LEU A 53 1.98 -5.11 4.75
CA LEU A 53 2.73 -4.97 3.50
C LEU A 53 3.48 -3.63 3.45
N ARG A 54 4.79 -3.66 3.17
CA ARG A 54 5.64 -2.46 3.19
C ARG A 54 5.90 -1.92 1.80
N SER A 55 5.94 -2.78 0.79
CA SER A 55 6.27 -2.42 -0.59
C SER A 55 5.07 -2.42 -1.54
N CYS A 56 3.88 -2.70 -1.00
CA CYS A 56 2.61 -2.51 -1.69
C CYS A 56 2.17 -1.04 -1.65
N ASP A 57 1.55 -0.55 -2.72
CA ASP A 57 0.95 0.79 -2.76
C ASP A 57 -0.47 0.81 -2.18
N ARG A 58 -1.32 -0.16 -2.54
CA ARG A 58 -2.71 -0.30 -2.07
C ARG A 58 -3.22 -1.74 -2.17
N ILE A 59 -4.18 -2.08 -1.32
CA ILE A 59 -4.97 -3.31 -1.37
C ILE A 59 -6.39 -3.00 -1.87
N GLY A 60 -6.80 -3.70 -2.92
CA GLY A 60 -8.13 -3.64 -3.49
C GLY A 60 -8.87 -4.98 -3.34
N LEU A 61 -10.16 -4.92 -3.04
CA LEU A 61 -11.06 -6.06 -3.16
C LEU A 61 -11.50 -6.19 -4.61
N VAL A 62 -11.28 -7.33 -5.25
CA VAL A 62 -11.71 -7.57 -6.64
C VAL A 62 -13.20 -7.90 -6.67
N ILE A 63 -13.96 -7.13 -7.45
CA ILE A 63 -15.40 -7.34 -7.67
C ILE A 63 -15.65 -7.95 -9.05
N GLY A 64 -14.78 -7.69 -10.02
CA GLY A 64 -14.87 -8.27 -11.35
C GLY A 64 -13.52 -8.27 -12.06
N ASN A 65 -13.27 -9.34 -12.82
CA ASN A 65 -12.11 -9.49 -13.70
C ASN A 65 -12.58 -10.18 -14.99
N PHE A 66 -12.66 -9.44 -16.08
CA PHE A 66 -13.24 -9.89 -17.35
C PHE A 66 -12.74 -9.05 -18.52
N THR A 67 -13.01 -9.47 -19.75
CA THR A 67 -12.66 -8.70 -20.95
C THR A 67 -13.83 -7.85 -21.42
N ALA A 68 -13.57 -6.63 -21.91
CA ALA A 68 -14.56 -5.83 -22.62
C ALA A 68 -13.93 -4.97 -23.71
N ARG A 69 -14.52 -4.98 -24.91
CA ARG A 69 -13.99 -4.24 -26.08
C ARG A 69 -14.80 -3.02 -26.44
N ASP A 70 -16.04 -2.94 -25.96
CA ASP A 70 -16.91 -1.78 -26.14
C ASP A 70 -17.67 -1.42 -24.85
N PHE A 71 -18.39 -0.29 -24.90
CA PHE A 71 -19.07 0.25 -23.75
C PHE A 71 -20.34 -0.50 -23.36
N ASP A 72 -20.97 -1.22 -24.29
CA ASP A 72 -22.20 -1.97 -24.03
C ASP A 72 -21.84 -3.27 -23.29
N GLU A 73 -20.84 -4.01 -23.80
CA GLU A 73 -20.26 -5.18 -23.14
C GLU A 73 -19.73 -4.84 -21.74
N LEU A 74 -19.03 -3.70 -21.60
CA LEU A 74 -18.57 -3.22 -20.29
C LEU A 74 -19.74 -2.92 -19.36
N PHE A 75 -20.79 -2.24 -19.83
CA PHE A 75 -21.92 -1.86 -19.00
C PHE A 75 -22.68 -3.08 -18.48
N ASP A 76 -22.99 -4.02 -19.36
CA ASP A 76 -23.78 -5.21 -19.03
C ASP A 76 -23.05 -6.07 -17.98
N GLN A 77 -21.77 -6.36 -18.20
CA GLN A 77 -20.97 -7.13 -17.24
C GLN A 77 -20.86 -6.44 -15.87
N ILE A 78 -20.69 -5.11 -15.82
CA ILE A 78 -20.63 -4.38 -14.55
C ILE A 78 -21.96 -4.41 -13.81
N ALA A 79 -23.08 -4.29 -14.54
CA ALA A 79 -24.41 -4.28 -13.94
C ALA A 79 -24.82 -5.65 -13.37
N GLU A 80 -24.17 -6.73 -13.79
CA GLU A 80 -24.42 -8.09 -13.28
C GLU A 80 -23.70 -8.40 -11.97
N LEU A 81 -22.58 -7.72 -11.68
CA LEU A 81 -21.78 -7.96 -10.47
C LEU A 81 -22.58 -7.69 -9.17
N PRO A 82 -22.30 -8.43 -8.08
CA PRO A 82 -23.05 -8.36 -6.84
C PRO A 82 -22.63 -7.18 -5.95
N TRP A 83 -22.69 -5.95 -6.47
CA TRP A 83 -22.30 -4.73 -5.75
C TRP A 83 -23.01 -4.57 -4.40
N GLU A 84 -24.26 -5.03 -4.29
CA GLU A 84 -25.08 -4.96 -3.09
C GLU A 84 -24.53 -5.77 -1.89
N GLU A 85 -23.61 -6.69 -2.14
CA GLU A 85 -22.93 -7.45 -1.08
C GLU A 85 -21.95 -6.57 -0.29
N TRP A 86 -21.46 -5.48 -0.89
CA TRP A 86 -20.45 -4.59 -0.30
C TRP A 86 -20.99 -3.19 -0.08
N ILE A 87 -21.61 -2.58 -1.09
CA ILE A 87 -22.03 -1.18 -1.07
C ILE A 87 -23.47 -1.11 -0.57
N GLY A 88 -23.69 -0.48 0.58
CA GLY A 88 -25.00 -0.24 1.15
C GLY A 88 -25.80 0.87 0.49
N VAL A 89 -27.08 0.94 0.90
CA VAL A 89 -28.05 1.89 0.35
C VAL A 89 -27.67 3.35 0.57
N ASP A 90 -26.94 3.65 1.64
CA ASP A 90 -26.50 5.01 1.96
C ASP A 90 -25.00 5.23 1.68
N ASP A 91 -24.26 4.19 1.33
CA ASP A 91 -22.81 4.25 1.18
C ASP A 91 -22.36 5.06 -0.04
N GLN A 92 -21.19 5.68 0.07
CA GLN A 92 -20.54 6.44 -1.00
C GLN A 92 -19.75 5.51 -1.90
N PHE A 93 -19.83 5.69 -3.22
CA PHE A 93 -19.07 4.87 -4.16
C PHE A 93 -18.50 5.73 -5.30
N PRO A 94 -17.51 6.58 -5.00
CA PRO A 94 -16.81 7.33 -6.02
C PRO A 94 -16.07 6.36 -6.95
N VAL A 95 -16.08 6.67 -8.25
CA VAL A 95 -15.44 5.83 -9.27
C VAL A 95 -14.23 6.55 -9.83
N THR A 96 -13.13 5.83 -10.00
CA THR A 96 -12.01 6.23 -10.85
C THR A 96 -11.83 5.20 -11.97
N ALA A 97 -11.29 5.64 -13.10
CA ALA A 97 -10.99 4.74 -14.20
C ALA A 97 -9.64 5.09 -14.83
N ASN A 98 -8.92 4.06 -15.24
CA ASN A 98 -7.67 4.14 -15.96
C ASN A 98 -7.70 3.15 -17.12
N VAL A 99 -7.25 3.60 -18.30
CA VAL A 99 -7.41 2.85 -19.55
C VAL A 99 -6.12 2.94 -20.35
N VAL A 100 -5.52 1.78 -20.65
CA VAL A 100 -4.19 1.68 -21.24
C VAL A 100 -4.19 0.62 -22.34
N ARG A 101 -3.81 1.01 -23.57
CA ARG A 101 -3.66 0.09 -24.72
C ARG A 101 -4.89 -0.80 -24.99
N SER A 102 -6.09 -0.22 -24.92
CA SER A 102 -7.36 -0.94 -25.09
C SER A 102 -8.21 -0.33 -26.22
N SER A 103 -9.22 -1.09 -26.65
CA SER A 103 -10.26 -0.73 -27.62
C SER A 103 -11.11 0.43 -27.10
N ILE A 104 -11.51 0.35 -25.82
CA ILE A 104 -12.03 1.48 -25.07
C ILE A 104 -10.87 2.45 -24.81
N ARG A 105 -11.04 3.75 -25.08
CA ARG A 105 -9.94 4.75 -25.01
C ARG A 105 -10.17 5.91 -24.05
N SER A 106 -11.41 6.11 -23.57
CA SER A 106 -11.76 7.28 -22.75
C SER A 106 -11.94 6.88 -21.30
N ALA A 107 -10.95 7.18 -20.46
CA ALA A 107 -11.03 6.97 -19.02
C ALA A 107 -12.21 7.74 -18.39
N VAL A 108 -12.45 8.99 -18.83
CA VAL A 108 -13.56 9.81 -18.32
C VAL A 108 -14.93 9.21 -18.65
N ASN A 109 -15.12 8.69 -19.87
CA ASN A 109 -16.37 8.04 -20.24
C ASN A 109 -16.53 6.69 -19.53
N THR A 110 -15.43 5.96 -19.36
CA THR A 110 -15.39 4.70 -18.60
C THR A 110 -15.82 4.92 -17.15
N GLN A 111 -15.29 5.95 -16.48
CA GLN A 111 -15.67 6.31 -15.12
C GLN A 111 -17.18 6.60 -15.00
N LYS A 112 -17.74 7.42 -15.91
CA LYS A 112 -19.17 7.73 -15.94
C LYS A 112 -20.01 6.48 -16.19
N MET A 113 -19.57 5.61 -17.09
CA MET A 113 -20.25 4.37 -17.44
C MET A 113 -20.31 3.41 -16.26
N VAL A 114 -19.16 3.17 -15.62
CA VAL A 114 -19.05 2.30 -14.43
C VAL A 114 -19.96 2.81 -13.32
N LYS A 115 -19.92 4.12 -13.01
CA LYS A 115 -20.83 4.72 -12.01
C LYS A 115 -22.30 4.47 -12.36
N ARG A 116 -22.68 4.64 -13.63
CA ARG A 116 -24.04 4.41 -14.11
C ARG A 116 -24.47 2.94 -13.97
N ALA A 117 -23.60 2.00 -14.32
CA ALA A 117 -23.87 0.56 -14.23
C ALA A 117 -24.07 0.12 -12.76
N ILE A 118 -23.21 0.60 -11.85
CA ILE A 118 -23.33 0.34 -10.41
C ILE A 118 -24.65 0.89 -9.87
N VAL A 119 -25.00 2.15 -10.22
CA VAL A 119 -26.29 2.74 -9.83
C VAL A 119 -27.44 1.87 -10.30
N GLU A 120 -27.45 1.44 -11.56
CA GLU A 120 -28.53 0.61 -12.12
C GLU A 120 -28.69 -0.72 -11.36
N ARG A 121 -27.59 -1.38 -11.02
CA ARG A 121 -27.61 -2.60 -10.20
C ARG A 121 -28.18 -2.34 -8.81
N LEU A 122 -27.67 -1.32 -8.11
CA LEU A 122 -28.12 -1.01 -6.75
C LEU A 122 -29.57 -0.53 -6.71
N ARG A 123 -30.05 0.21 -7.74
CA ARG A 123 -31.46 0.62 -7.85
C ARG A 123 -32.40 -0.57 -7.89
N LYS A 124 -32.07 -1.58 -8.71
CA LYS A 124 -32.86 -2.82 -8.83
C LYS A 124 -32.89 -3.59 -7.51
N LYS A 125 -31.77 -3.65 -6.80
CA LYS A 125 -31.64 -4.43 -5.55
C LYS A 125 -32.28 -3.75 -4.34
N TYR A 126 -32.07 -2.45 -4.17
CA TYR A 126 -32.60 -1.70 -3.03
C TYR A 126 -33.97 -1.06 -3.28
N THR A 127 -34.52 -1.17 -4.50
CA THR A 127 -35.79 -0.54 -4.90
C THR A 127 -35.81 0.97 -4.56
N ARG A 128 -34.72 1.66 -4.94
CA ARG A 128 -34.53 3.10 -4.70
C ARG A 128 -34.22 3.82 -6.00
N HIS A 129 -34.64 5.08 -6.11
CA HIS A 129 -34.34 5.92 -7.28
C HIS A 129 -33.18 6.89 -7.02
N TRP A 130 -32.96 7.28 -5.77
CA TRP A 130 -31.93 8.23 -5.36
C TRP A 130 -31.10 7.66 -4.21
N PHE A 131 -29.77 7.82 -4.29
CA PHE A 131 -28.80 7.43 -3.27
C PHE A 131 -28.29 8.69 -2.59
N GLN A 132 -28.37 8.73 -1.25
CA GLN A 132 -27.89 9.89 -0.49
C GLN A 132 -26.36 9.99 -0.48
N GLU A 133 -25.65 8.85 -0.63
CA GLU A 133 -24.19 8.76 -0.56
C GLU A 133 -23.64 9.50 0.68
N SER A 134 -24.19 9.19 1.86
CA SER A 134 -23.86 9.79 3.16
C SER A 134 -23.16 8.83 4.13
N GLY A 135 -23.07 7.56 3.78
CA GLY A 135 -22.42 6.48 4.54
C GLY A 135 -20.91 6.37 4.28
N ALA A 136 -20.37 5.17 4.48
CA ALA A 136 -18.94 4.90 4.33
C ALA A 136 -18.51 4.94 2.85
N GLU A 137 -17.23 5.26 2.59
CA GLU A 137 -16.68 5.31 1.23
C GLU A 137 -16.18 3.94 0.75
N TYR A 138 -16.74 3.47 -0.36
CA TYR A 138 -16.33 2.29 -1.13
C TYR A 138 -15.83 2.76 -2.49
N ARG A 139 -14.62 3.31 -2.54
CA ARG A 139 -14.04 3.84 -3.77
C ARG A 139 -13.78 2.73 -4.77
N VAL A 140 -14.44 2.81 -5.91
CA VAL A 140 -14.31 1.84 -7.01
C VAL A 140 -13.24 2.30 -7.99
N ASN A 141 -12.34 1.39 -8.36
CA ASN A 141 -11.36 1.61 -9.41
C ASN A 141 -11.61 0.64 -10.56
N CYS A 142 -11.63 1.17 -11.78
CA CYS A 142 -11.74 0.41 -13.02
C CYS A 142 -10.44 0.55 -13.82
N ASP A 143 -9.61 -0.48 -13.83
CA ASP A 143 -8.39 -0.53 -14.62
C ASP A 143 -8.60 -1.39 -15.86
N ILE A 144 -8.47 -0.80 -17.05
CA ILE A 144 -8.60 -1.50 -18.33
C ILE A 144 -7.24 -1.52 -19.03
N LEU A 145 -6.66 -2.70 -19.20
CA LEU A 145 -5.37 -2.90 -19.86
C LEU A 145 -5.50 -3.97 -20.93
N ARG A 146 -5.24 -3.62 -22.20
CA ARG A 146 -5.35 -4.58 -23.33
C ARG A 146 -6.71 -5.29 -23.39
N ASP A 147 -7.78 -4.53 -23.17
CA ASP A 147 -9.17 -5.00 -23.07
C ASP A 147 -9.50 -5.86 -21.83
N ASP A 148 -8.53 -6.17 -20.97
CA ASP A 148 -8.77 -6.80 -19.67
C ASP A 148 -9.20 -5.74 -18.63
N VAL A 149 -10.39 -5.92 -18.06
CA VAL A 149 -11.03 -5.03 -17.09
C VAL A 149 -10.88 -5.63 -15.70
N LEU A 150 -10.25 -4.88 -14.80
CA LEU A 150 -10.19 -5.19 -13.37
C LEU A 150 -10.97 -4.13 -12.59
N LEU A 151 -12.03 -4.56 -11.90
CA LEU A 151 -12.84 -3.73 -11.01
C LEU A 151 -12.55 -4.06 -9.57
N THR A 152 -12.18 -3.03 -8.81
CA THR A 152 -11.80 -3.18 -7.41
C THR A 152 -12.47 -2.14 -6.52
N ILE A 153 -12.64 -2.46 -5.24
CA ILE A 153 -12.95 -1.50 -4.18
C ILE A 153 -11.71 -1.29 -3.32
N ASP A 154 -11.28 -0.03 -3.19
CA ASP A 154 -10.10 0.34 -2.40
C ASP A 154 -10.34 0.14 -0.90
N THR A 155 -9.58 -0.77 -0.31
CA THR A 155 -9.65 -1.04 1.14
C THR A 155 -8.71 -0.14 1.95
N THR A 156 -7.78 0.55 1.27
CA THR A 156 -6.63 1.23 1.89
C THR A 156 -6.92 2.69 2.22
N GLY A 157 -7.54 3.44 1.30
CA GLY A 157 -7.71 4.89 1.47
C GLY A 157 -6.46 5.68 1.06
N PRO A 158 -5.80 6.50 1.89
CA PRO A 158 -4.51 7.06 1.52
C PRO A 158 -3.50 5.95 1.18
N GLY A 159 -2.62 6.12 0.18
CA GLY A 159 -1.70 5.04 -0.22
C GLY A 159 -0.87 4.49 0.95
N LEU A 160 -0.54 3.19 0.93
CA LEU A 160 0.24 2.51 1.97
C LEU A 160 1.58 3.21 2.23
N HIS A 161 2.07 3.95 1.23
CA HIS A 161 3.28 4.72 1.42
C HIS A 161 3.20 5.80 2.54
N LYS A 162 2.01 6.28 2.89
CA LYS A 162 1.83 7.26 3.95
C LYS A 162 1.74 6.62 5.34
N ARG A 163 2.89 6.22 5.92
CA ARG A 163 2.96 5.51 7.21
C ARG A 163 2.46 6.34 8.40
N GLY A 164 2.46 7.66 8.25
CA GLY A 164 2.06 8.62 9.28
C GLY A 164 3.22 9.34 9.98
N TYR A 165 4.48 8.89 9.78
CA TYR A 165 5.64 9.52 10.43
C TYR A 165 6.19 10.74 9.68
N ARG A 166 5.86 10.90 8.39
CA ARG A 166 6.36 12.00 7.55
C ARG A 166 5.26 13.04 7.39
N ARG A 167 5.42 14.18 8.07
CA ARG A 167 4.48 15.32 8.00
C ARG A 167 4.85 16.31 6.89
N ASP A 168 6.14 16.57 6.72
CA ASP A 168 6.68 17.50 5.73
C ASP A 168 7.32 16.72 4.58
N ALA A 169 6.77 16.86 3.37
CA ALA A 169 7.44 16.42 2.15
C ALA A 169 8.43 17.50 1.75
N GLY A 170 9.73 17.28 1.96
CA GLY A 170 10.79 18.09 1.37
C GLY A 170 10.82 17.93 -0.17
N GLU A 171 11.88 18.40 -0.82
CA GLU A 171 12.05 18.17 -2.26
C GLU A 171 12.27 16.68 -2.55
N ALA A 172 11.35 16.11 -3.34
CA ALA A 172 11.43 14.77 -3.96
C ALA A 172 11.90 13.60 -3.05
N PRO A 173 11.33 13.39 -1.85
CA PRO A 173 11.74 12.28 -1.00
C PRO A 173 11.36 10.94 -1.63
N LEU A 174 12.28 9.97 -1.53
CA LEU A 174 12.02 8.57 -1.88
C LEU A 174 10.71 8.10 -1.22
N ARG A 175 9.83 7.48 -2.01
CA ARG A 175 8.64 6.82 -1.48
C ARG A 175 9.08 5.72 -0.53
N GLU A 176 8.48 5.65 0.64
CA GLU A 176 8.91 4.71 1.65
C GLU A 176 8.56 3.25 1.24
N THR A 177 7.65 3.02 0.26
CA THR A 177 7.39 1.67 -0.31
C THR A 177 8.58 1.16 -1.10
N LEU A 178 9.20 2.06 -1.87
CA LEU A 178 10.45 1.81 -2.57
C LEU A 178 11.63 1.69 -1.60
N ALA A 179 11.70 2.55 -0.57
CA ALA A 179 12.74 2.44 0.45
C ALA A 179 12.70 1.08 1.18
N ALA A 180 11.51 0.62 1.60
CA ALA A 180 11.32 -0.70 2.18
C ALA A 180 11.73 -1.81 1.19
N ALA A 181 11.40 -1.67 -0.10
CA ALA A 181 11.79 -2.64 -1.11
C ALA A 181 13.31 -2.72 -1.29
N LEU A 182 14.01 -1.58 -1.29
CA LEU A 182 15.48 -1.54 -1.35
C LEU A 182 16.12 -2.28 -0.17
N VAL A 183 15.58 -2.09 1.04
CA VAL A 183 16.06 -2.81 2.23
C VAL A 183 15.85 -4.33 2.06
N GLN A 184 14.68 -4.77 1.59
CA GLN A 184 14.41 -6.18 1.34
C GLN A 184 15.34 -6.77 0.26
N LEU A 185 15.56 -6.04 -0.83
CA LEU A 185 16.44 -6.46 -1.93
C LEU A 185 17.93 -6.49 -1.55
N SER A 186 18.33 -5.71 -0.55
CA SER A 186 19.69 -5.73 0.00
C SER A 186 20.00 -6.97 0.85
N TYR A 187 18.97 -7.76 1.20
CA TYR A 187 19.07 -8.87 2.17
C TYR A 187 19.64 -8.44 3.53
N TRP A 188 19.40 -7.18 3.92
CA TRP A 188 19.77 -6.71 5.25
C TRP A 188 18.97 -7.45 6.32
N GLN A 189 19.64 -7.74 7.43
CA GLN A 189 19.07 -8.40 8.60
C GLN A 189 19.52 -7.66 9.86
N PRO A 190 18.67 -7.61 10.91
CA PRO A 190 19.08 -7.11 12.22
C PRO A 190 20.35 -7.83 12.69
N GLY A 191 21.35 -7.10 13.16
CA GLY A 191 22.68 -7.66 13.47
C GLY A 191 23.78 -7.22 12.49
N ARG A 192 23.41 -6.75 11.29
CA ARG A 192 24.35 -6.18 10.30
C ARG A 192 24.31 -4.66 10.29
N PHE A 193 25.48 -4.03 10.16
CA PHE A 193 25.56 -2.58 9.97
C PHE A 193 24.90 -2.17 8.64
N LEU A 194 24.02 -1.18 8.68
CA LEU A 194 23.43 -0.53 7.50
C LEU A 194 23.72 0.97 7.56
N ILE A 195 24.11 1.53 6.42
CA ILE A 195 24.31 2.97 6.27
C ILE A 195 23.69 3.51 4.99
N ASP A 196 23.02 4.64 5.12
CA ASP A 196 22.62 5.50 4.00
C ASP A 196 23.41 6.81 4.04
N PRO A 197 24.45 6.99 3.19
CA PRO A 197 25.29 8.17 3.22
C PRO A 197 24.68 9.42 2.57
N PHE A 198 23.49 9.30 1.98
CA PHE A 198 22.73 10.38 1.34
C PHE A 198 21.28 10.35 1.86
N CYS A 199 21.13 10.24 3.18
CA CYS A 199 19.86 9.82 3.76
C CYS A 199 18.74 10.83 3.66
N GLY A 200 19.05 12.11 3.37
CA GLY A 200 18.09 13.19 3.33
C GLY A 200 17.20 13.20 4.60
N SER A 201 15.90 13.01 4.39
CA SER A 201 14.90 12.93 5.47
C SER A 201 14.81 11.58 6.21
N GLY A 202 15.77 10.68 6.02
CA GLY A 202 15.97 9.46 6.80
C GLY A 202 15.15 8.24 6.37
N THR A 203 14.56 8.25 5.16
CA THR A 203 13.57 7.24 4.73
C THR A 203 14.08 5.80 4.79
N ILE A 204 15.23 5.52 4.18
CA ILE A 204 15.80 4.18 4.12
C ILE A 204 16.18 3.69 5.52
N PRO A 205 16.92 4.48 6.35
CA PRO A 205 17.18 4.11 7.74
C PRO A 205 15.92 3.84 8.57
N ILE A 206 14.86 4.65 8.42
CA ILE A 206 13.61 4.47 9.16
C ILE A 206 12.92 3.16 8.77
N GLU A 207 12.76 2.89 7.46
CA GLU A 207 12.14 1.64 7.00
C GLU A 207 12.97 0.42 7.40
N ALA A 208 14.30 0.50 7.36
CA ALA A 208 15.18 -0.56 7.86
C ALA A 208 14.99 -0.81 9.36
N ALA A 209 14.94 0.26 10.18
CA ALA A 209 14.72 0.10 11.61
C ALA A 209 13.33 -0.45 11.95
N MET A 210 12.28 0.01 11.25
CA MET A 210 10.93 -0.52 11.40
C MET A 210 10.85 -2.00 11.02
N MET A 211 11.49 -2.40 9.91
CA MET A 211 11.56 -3.80 9.48
C MET A 211 12.32 -4.66 10.48
N GLY A 212 13.49 -4.19 10.93
CA GLY A 212 14.32 -4.94 11.88
C GLY A 212 13.67 -5.12 13.25
N ARG A 213 12.82 -4.18 13.65
CA ARG A 213 12.00 -4.30 14.86
C ARG A 213 10.64 -4.98 14.64
N LYS A 214 10.38 -5.52 13.44
CA LYS A 214 9.08 -6.10 13.04
C LYS A 214 7.88 -5.19 13.33
N LEU A 215 8.07 -3.89 13.18
CA LEU A 215 7.03 -2.89 13.39
C LEU A 215 6.16 -2.82 12.14
N ALA A 216 4.87 -3.14 12.26
CA ALA A 216 3.95 -3.09 11.14
C ALA A 216 3.87 -1.65 10.55
N PRO A 217 3.98 -1.47 9.22
CA PRO A 217 3.92 -0.15 8.58
C PRO A 217 2.56 0.53 8.78
N GLY A 218 1.49 -0.26 8.93
CA GLY A 218 0.12 0.21 9.10
C GLY A 218 -0.31 0.59 10.52
N ARG A 219 0.53 0.38 11.53
CA ARG A 219 0.12 0.42 12.95
C ARG A 219 -0.38 1.76 13.48
N ASN A 220 0.05 2.87 12.88
CA ASN A 220 -0.22 4.25 13.35
C ASN A 220 -1.08 5.02 12.34
N ARG A 221 -1.89 4.33 11.55
CA ARG A 221 -2.75 4.92 10.53
C ARG A 221 -4.10 4.21 10.48
N VAL A 222 -5.04 4.85 9.80
CA VAL A 222 -6.37 4.32 9.53
C VAL A 222 -6.48 3.90 8.07
N PHE A 223 -7.39 2.97 7.80
CA PHE A 223 -7.71 2.49 6.45
C PHE A 223 -9.19 2.69 6.18
N THR A 224 -9.55 2.99 4.93
CA THR A 224 -10.95 3.23 4.55
C THR A 224 -11.86 2.04 4.88
N ALA A 225 -11.38 0.80 4.73
CA ALA A 225 -12.16 -0.39 5.08
C ALA A 225 -12.37 -0.60 6.60
N MET A 226 -11.77 0.23 7.47
CA MET A 226 -12.11 0.23 8.89
C MET A 226 -13.53 0.75 9.16
N ASP A 227 -14.09 1.58 8.27
CA ASP A 227 -15.45 2.11 8.44
C ASP A 227 -16.52 1.23 7.76
N TRP A 228 -16.11 0.12 7.15
CA TRP A 228 -17.02 -0.75 6.39
C TRP A 228 -17.76 -1.72 7.32
N ARG A 229 -19.08 -1.80 7.15
CA ARG A 229 -19.96 -2.73 7.88
C ARG A 229 -19.69 -4.21 7.58
N ASN A 230 -19.14 -4.49 6.39
CA ASN A 230 -18.91 -5.84 5.90
C ASN A 230 -17.64 -6.49 6.48
N ILE A 231 -16.78 -5.69 7.14
CA ILE A 231 -15.56 -6.17 7.78
C ILE A 231 -15.69 -5.90 9.28
N SER A 232 -15.71 -6.98 10.07
CA SER A 232 -15.86 -6.85 11.53
C SER A 232 -14.70 -6.05 12.13
N GLN A 233 -15.01 -5.17 13.08
CA GLN A 233 -14.02 -4.45 13.88
C GLN A 233 -13.09 -5.39 14.64
N ASP A 234 -13.54 -6.60 14.97
CA ASP A 234 -12.73 -7.56 15.70
C ASP A 234 -11.56 -8.08 14.84
N LEU A 235 -11.75 -8.24 13.52
CA LEU A 235 -10.65 -8.60 12.60
C LEU A 235 -9.56 -7.51 12.54
N TRP A 236 -9.97 -6.24 12.60
CA TRP A 236 -9.02 -5.13 12.69
C TRP A 236 -8.28 -5.10 14.03
N LYS A 237 -8.97 -5.39 15.14
CA LYS A 237 -8.34 -5.51 16.46
C LYS A 237 -7.37 -6.68 16.52
N GLU A 238 -7.70 -7.81 15.90
CA GLU A 238 -6.82 -8.98 15.78
C GLU A 238 -5.54 -8.60 15.03
N ALA A 239 -5.64 -7.97 13.85
CA ALA A 239 -4.47 -7.53 13.09
C ALA A 239 -3.61 -6.49 13.85
N GLN A 240 -4.23 -5.59 14.61
CA GLN A 240 -3.51 -4.64 15.48
C GLN A 240 -2.82 -5.34 16.66
N THR A 241 -3.45 -6.37 17.23
CA THR A 241 -2.90 -7.16 18.33
C THR A 241 -1.71 -7.97 17.84
N GLU A 242 -1.84 -8.65 16.70
CA GLU A 242 -0.74 -9.33 16.00
C GLU A 242 0.45 -8.38 15.76
N ALA A 243 0.18 -7.16 15.26
CA ALA A 243 1.22 -6.14 15.03
C ALA A 243 1.94 -5.68 16.30
N ARG A 244 1.26 -5.67 17.44
CA ARG A 244 1.87 -5.32 18.74
C ARG A 244 2.68 -6.49 19.30
N ASP A 245 2.15 -7.70 19.22
CA ASP A 245 2.76 -8.90 19.80
C ASP A 245 4.02 -9.34 19.05
N LEU A 246 4.06 -9.13 17.72
CA LEU A 246 5.23 -9.43 16.90
C LEU A 246 6.34 -8.37 16.96
N ALA A 247 6.08 -7.22 17.57
CA ALA A 247 7.05 -6.13 17.67
C ALA A 247 8.25 -6.53 18.53
N LEU A 248 9.46 -6.28 18.02
CA LEU A 248 10.71 -6.58 18.69
C LEU A 248 11.25 -5.37 19.48
N PRO A 249 12.10 -5.62 20.51
CA PRO A 249 12.78 -4.56 21.25
C PRO A 249 13.72 -3.75 20.35
N LYS A 250 14.41 -2.76 20.94
CA LYS A 250 15.37 -1.91 20.22
C LYS A 250 16.41 -2.74 19.47
N LEU A 251 16.84 -2.22 18.33
CA LEU A 251 17.92 -2.83 17.56
C LEU A 251 19.24 -2.74 18.33
N PRO A 252 20.14 -3.71 18.17
CA PRO A 252 21.53 -3.56 18.59
C PRO A 252 22.19 -2.50 17.68
N GLY A 253 22.04 -1.22 18.02
CA GLY A 253 22.42 0.00 17.26
C GLY A 253 23.34 -0.19 16.05
N GLN A 254 22.74 -0.29 14.86
CA GLN A 254 23.44 -0.70 13.63
C GLN A 254 22.95 0.00 12.36
N VAL A 255 21.95 0.86 12.45
CA VAL A 255 21.42 1.58 11.28
C VAL A 255 21.82 3.05 11.40
N SER A 256 22.48 3.57 10.37
CA SER A 256 23.00 4.93 10.35
C SER A 256 22.61 5.66 9.07
N GLY A 257 22.54 6.99 9.14
CA GLY A 257 22.33 7.85 8.00
C GLY A 257 23.15 9.12 8.09
N SER A 258 23.64 9.62 6.97
CA SER A 258 24.27 10.93 6.90
C SER A 258 23.80 11.72 5.69
N ASP A 259 23.93 13.03 5.80
CA ASP A 259 23.68 13.96 4.72
C ASP A 259 24.47 15.24 4.98
N ILE A 260 24.82 15.98 3.93
CA ILE A 260 25.48 17.28 4.05
C ILE A 260 24.49 18.36 4.50
N ASP A 261 23.20 18.20 4.22
CA ASP A 261 22.17 19.15 4.62
C ASP A 261 21.72 18.94 6.08
N LYS A 262 22.11 19.87 6.94
CA LYS A 262 21.69 19.93 8.35
C LYS A 262 20.16 19.97 8.52
N ARG A 263 19.42 20.59 7.60
CA ARG A 263 17.95 20.64 7.66
C ARG A 263 17.35 19.26 7.42
N ALA A 264 17.85 18.55 6.41
CA ALA A 264 17.45 17.18 6.12
C ALA A 264 17.68 16.24 7.31
N ILE A 265 18.85 16.30 7.95
CA ILE A 265 19.16 15.52 9.17
C ILE A 265 18.25 15.88 10.35
N THR A 266 17.91 17.16 10.52
CA THR A 266 16.94 17.58 11.54
C THR A 266 15.56 16.97 11.27
N GLN A 267 15.14 16.92 10.00
CA GLN A 267 13.89 16.27 9.61
C GLN A 267 13.96 14.74 9.79
N ALA A 268 15.10 14.11 9.50
CA ALA A 268 15.32 12.67 9.70
C ALA A 268 15.11 12.27 11.16
N TRP A 269 15.65 13.04 12.10
CA TRP A 269 15.42 12.82 13.54
C TRP A 269 13.95 12.95 13.93
N ARG A 270 13.24 13.96 13.41
CA ARG A 270 11.79 14.13 13.66
C ARG A 270 10.99 12.94 13.13
N ASN A 271 11.21 12.59 11.88
CA ASN A 271 10.55 11.46 11.22
C ASN A 271 10.82 10.13 11.96
N ALA A 272 12.06 9.90 12.41
CA ALA A 272 12.41 8.68 13.14
C ALA A 272 11.75 8.60 14.52
N ASN A 273 11.62 9.74 15.22
CA ASN A 273 10.90 9.82 16.47
C ASN A 273 9.40 9.57 16.28
N ASP A 274 8.78 10.20 15.27
CA ASP A 274 7.37 9.97 14.91
C ASP A 274 7.13 8.51 14.47
N ALA A 275 8.11 7.88 13.82
CA ALA A 275 8.08 6.46 13.47
C ALA A 275 8.34 5.52 14.66
N GLY A 276 8.73 6.03 15.83
CA GLY A 276 9.01 5.24 17.03
C GLY A 276 10.33 4.45 17.01
N VAL A 277 11.26 4.85 16.13
CA VAL A 277 12.57 4.18 15.93
C VAL A 277 13.77 5.13 16.10
N GLY A 278 13.58 6.36 16.57
CA GLY A 278 14.67 7.32 16.76
C GLY A 278 15.81 6.78 17.63
N GLY A 279 15.49 6.03 18.69
CA GLY A 279 16.49 5.39 19.56
C GLY A 279 17.27 4.23 18.92
N ASP A 280 16.92 3.82 17.70
CA ASP A 280 17.56 2.74 16.95
C ASP A 280 18.53 3.28 15.86
N LEU A 281 18.49 4.59 15.61
CA LEU A 281 19.16 5.24 14.49
C LEU A 281 20.27 6.18 14.95
N GLN A 282 21.29 6.33 14.08
CA GLN A 282 22.33 7.36 14.23
C GLN A 282 22.34 8.23 12.98
N PHE A 283 21.96 9.48 13.13
CA PHE A 283 22.05 10.47 12.05
C PHE A 283 23.14 11.50 12.32
N SER A 284 23.92 11.83 11.28
CA SER A 284 25.00 12.83 11.37
C SER A 284 25.02 13.74 10.15
N VAL A 285 25.32 15.04 10.36
CA VAL A 285 25.65 15.95 9.26
C VAL A 285 27.08 15.69 8.84
N ARG A 286 27.28 15.06 7.68
CA ARG A 286 28.58 14.64 7.19
C ARG A 286 28.54 14.36 5.69
N ASP A 287 29.61 14.73 4.99
CA ASP A 287 29.81 14.38 3.58
C ASP A 287 30.24 12.91 3.45
N PHE A 288 29.72 12.21 2.44
CA PHE A 288 30.09 10.84 2.11
C PHE A 288 31.60 10.66 1.95
N VAL A 289 32.31 11.65 1.37
CA VAL A 289 33.77 11.55 1.18
C VAL A 289 34.56 11.51 2.50
N GLU A 290 33.94 11.97 3.59
CA GLU A 290 34.52 12.01 4.93
C GLU A 290 34.10 10.81 5.79
N MET A 291 33.61 9.72 5.18
CA MET A 291 33.09 8.53 5.88
C MET A 291 33.95 7.28 5.69
N PRO A 292 35.19 7.23 6.22
CA PRO A 292 35.92 5.98 6.27
C PRO A 292 35.20 4.99 7.20
N SER A 293 35.08 3.74 6.76
CA SER A 293 34.55 2.64 7.57
C SER A 293 35.62 1.57 7.75
N ASN A 294 35.83 1.13 8.99
CA ASN A 294 36.62 -0.05 9.34
C ASN A 294 35.75 -1.28 9.66
N ARG A 295 34.45 -1.21 9.33
CA ARG A 295 33.49 -2.30 9.58
C ARG A 295 33.42 -3.22 8.38
N ASP A 296 33.56 -4.52 8.63
CA ASP A 296 33.38 -5.56 7.61
C ASP A 296 31.89 -5.90 7.41
N TYR A 297 31.56 -6.38 6.21
CA TYR A 297 30.25 -6.95 5.86
C TYR A 297 29.02 -6.06 6.09
N GLY A 298 29.21 -4.74 6.17
CA GLY A 298 28.13 -3.76 6.20
C GLY A 298 27.34 -3.70 4.89
N ILE A 299 26.14 -3.13 4.95
CA ILE A 299 25.29 -2.86 3.79
C ILE A 299 25.19 -1.35 3.63
N MET A 300 25.42 -0.89 2.41
CA MET A 300 25.19 0.50 2.02
C MET A 300 24.01 0.55 1.06
N ILE A 301 23.01 1.37 1.37
CA ILE A 301 21.88 1.65 0.49
C ILE A 301 21.79 3.17 0.36
N ALA A 302 21.85 3.68 -0.85
CA ALA A 302 21.87 5.11 -1.10
C ALA A 302 20.88 5.48 -2.22
N ASN A 303 20.30 6.66 -2.13
CA ASN A 303 19.58 7.33 -3.22
C ASN A 303 20.22 8.71 -3.43
N PRO A 304 21.40 8.77 -4.09
CA PRO A 304 22.12 10.02 -4.29
C PRO A 304 21.38 10.95 -5.27
N PRO A 305 21.75 12.23 -5.33
CA PRO A 305 21.26 13.15 -6.37
C PRO A 305 21.53 12.62 -7.79
N TYR A 306 20.61 12.90 -8.71
CA TYR A 306 20.68 12.52 -10.14
C TYR A 306 21.46 13.54 -10.98
#